data_AF-A0A401PYW4-F1
#
_entry.id   AF-A0A401PYW4-F1
#
_cell.length_a   1.000
_cell.length_b   1.000
_cell.length_c   1.000
_cell.angle_alpha   90.00
_cell.angle_beta   90.00
_cell.angle_gamma   90.00
#
_symmetry.space_group_name_H-M   'P 1'
#
loop_
_entity.id
_entity.type
_entity.pdbx_description
1 polymer ?
#
loop_
_entity_poly.entity_id
_entity_poly.type
_entity_poly.pdbx_seq_one_letter_code
_entity_poly.pdbx_strand_id
1 'polypeptide(L)'
;MSARYGQAGHSSERLSIISPQAIDSLAAANSNLNFSKLLGFQLSISELHRRCERGESLFQFLPEKQLTELNNALNLSTYTADLERTVDQLEVDLSSVVLLDSAGNSSLQSIANSGIDRINYTDLTQQVQQPILKTQLEELANSLENLKSTQNPTIAGRLTGHVSDLRELKSTSVNKMQQELDTLKKSFQNLEELTPTIKGNTQNTTQSIMTAQNLIEPTTNAVLKNVSCPERGSGLTELETVTGTDRRRGRDSEM
;
A
#
# COMPACT_ATOMS: atom_id res chain seq x y z
N MET A 1 -39.88 -23.48 -1.04
CA MET A 1 -40.26 -23.58 -2.46
C MET A 1 -40.13 -25.04 -2.86
N SER A 2 -41.28 -25.73 -2.97
CA SER A 2 -41.36 -27.15 -3.26
C SER A 2 -40.99 -27.44 -4.71
N ALA A 3 -40.01 -28.32 -4.93
CA ALA A 3 -39.89 -29.07 -6.17
C ALA A 3 -40.22 -30.53 -5.86
N ARG A 4 -41.48 -30.92 -6.07
CA ARG A 4 -41.88 -32.33 -6.15
C ARG A 4 -41.21 -32.91 -7.39
N TYR A 5 -40.27 -33.84 -7.23
CA TYR A 5 -39.97 -34.81 -8.28
C TYR A 5 -40.70 -36.10 -7.94
N GLY A 6 -41.65 -36.44 -8.80
CA GLY A 6 -42.62 -37.50 -8.59
C GLY A 6 -41.98 -38.87 -8.45
N GLN A 7 -42.55 -39.67 -7.56
CA GLN A 7 -42.49 -41.12 -7.64
C GLN A 7 -43.08 -41.54 -8.98
N ALA A 8 -42.21 -41.98 -9.90
CA ALA A 8 -42.58 -42.83 -11.00
C ALA A 8 -42.01 -44.22 -10.70
N GLY A 9 -42.84 -45.06 -10.09
CA GLY A 9 -42.65 -46.50 -10.20
C GLY A 9 -42.82 -46.86 -11.67
N HIS A 10 -41.69 -47.05 -12.35
CA HIS A 10 -41.66 -47.73 -13.63
C HIS A 10 -40.63 -48.84 -13.49
N SER A 11 -41.12 -50.07 -13.35
CA SER A 11 -40.37 -51.29 -13.55
C SER A 11 -39.70 -51.21 -14.92
N SER A 12 -38.43 -50.81 -14.95
CA SER A 12 -37.58 -51.02 -16.12
C SER A 12 -37.07 -52.46 -16.08
N GLU A 13 -37.98 -53.43 -16.19
CA GLU A 13 -37.64 -54.72 -16.79
C GLU A 13 -37.42 -54.48 -18.28
N ARG A 14 -36.34 -53.77 -18.62
CA ARG A 14 -35.70 -54.01 -19.92
C ARG A 14 -35.06 -55.39 -19.77
N LEU A 15 -35.63 -56.37 -20.45
CA LEU A 15 -34.98 -57.63 -20.78
C LEU A 15 -33.57 -57.31 -21.33
N SER A 16 -32.56 -57.35 -20.48
CA SER A 16 -31.17 -57.42 -20.92
C SER A 16 -31.02 -58.80 -21.52
N ILE A 17 -31.09 -58.89 -22.85
CA ILE A 17 -30.92 -60.12 -23.64
C ILE A 17 -29.56 -60.78 -23.33
N ILE A 18 -28.63 -60.02 -22.73
CA ILE A 18 -27.29 -60.45 -22.35
C ILE A 18 -27.23 -60.56 -20.82
N SER A 19 -26.87 -61.74 -20.33
CA SER A 19 -26.68 -61.96 -18.89
C SER A 19 -25.48 -61.15 -18.38
N PRO A 20 -25.50 -60.66 -17.12
CA PRO A 20 -24.35 -59.97 -16.52
C PRO A 20 -23.04 -60.77 -16.65
N GLN A 21 -23.13 -62.09 -16.55
CA GLN A 21 -22.01 -63.01 -16.75
C GLN A 21 -21.45 -62.97 -18.18
N ALA A 22 -22.30 -62.85 -19.20
CA ALA A 22 -21.87 -62.71 -20.59
C ALA A 22 -21.23 -61.34 -20.86
N ILE A 23 -21.77 -60.26 -20.27
CA ILE A 23 -21.18 -58.91 -20.38
C ILE A 23 -19.80 -58.89 -19.70
N ASP A 24 -19.69 -59.45 -18.49
CA ASP A 24 -18.42 -59.52 -17.74
C ASP A 24 -17.38 -60.38 -18.47
N SER A 25 -17.81 -61.47 -19.11
CA SER A 25 -16.93 -62.34 -19.93
C SER A 25 -16.43 -61.63 -21.19
N LEU A 26 -17.30 -60.88 -21.87
CA LEU A 26 -16.91 -60.06 -23.02
C LEU A 26 -15.95 -58.94 -22.60
N ALA A 27 -16.21 -58.28 -21.48
CA ALA A 27 -15.36 -57.22 -20.95
C ALA A 27 -13.99 -57.75 -20.49
N ALA A 28 -13.94 -58.94 -19.89
CA ALA A 28 -12.68 -59.59 -19.51
C ALA A 28 -11.82 -59.96 -20.73
N ALA A 29 -12.44 -60.35 -21.84
CA ALA A 29 -11.76 -60.68 -23.10
C ALA A 29 -11.23 -59.45 -23.87
N ASN A 30 -11.73 -58.24 -23.55
CA ASN A 30 -11.30 -57.00 -24.18
C ASN A 30 -10.44 -56.15 -23.22
N SER A 31 -9.16 -55.98 -23.53
CA SER A 31 -8.22 -55.26 -22.65
C SER A 31 -8.59 -53.80 -22.37
N ASN A 32 -9.38 -53.16 -23.26
CA ASN A 32 -9.83 -51.78 -23.09
C ASN A 32 -11.10 -51.66 -22.22
N LEU A 33 -11.84 -52.76 -22.04
CA LEU A 33 -13.05 -52.83 -21.20
C LEU A 33 -12.82 -53.61 -19.90
N ASN A 34 -11.61 -54.10 -19.70
CA ASN A 34 -11.21 -54.79 -18.47
C ASN A 34 -10.91 -53.75 -17.37
N PHE A 35 -11.96 -53.28 -16.71
CA PHE A 35 -11.87 -52.32 -15.60
C PHE A 35 -11.03 -52.83 -14.44
N SER A 36 -10.99 -54.15 -14.24
CA SER A 36 -10.15 -54.73 -13.20
C SER A 36 -8.66 -54.45 -13.44
N LYS A 37 -8.24 -54.52 -14.71
CA LYS A 37 -6.89 -54.17 -15.14
C LYS A 37 -6.64 -52.66 -15.10
N LEU A 38 -7.63 -51.85 -15.51
CA LEU A 38 -7.52 -50.40 -15.53
C LEU A 38 -7.38 -49.80 -14.12
N LEU A 39 -8.15 -50.31 -13.17
CA LEU A 39 -8.23 -49.78 -11.81
C LEU A 39 -7.33 -50.53 -10.81
N GLY A 40 -6.75 -51.66 -11.22
CA GLY A 40 -5.85 -52.45 -10.38
C GLY A 40 -6.53 -53.21 -9.24
N PHE A 41 -7.86 -53.37 -9.27
CA PHE A 41 -8.62 -54.24 -8.35
C PHE A 41 -9.75 -54.96 -9.08
N GLN A 42 -10.23 -56.06 -8.51
CA GLN A 42 -11.31 -56.84 -9.12
C GLN A 42 -12.63 -56.05 -9.14
N LEU A 43 -13.01 -55.57 -10.32
CA LEU A 43 -14.28 -54.92 -10.60
C LEU A 43 -14.80 -55.37 -11.96
N SER A 44 -15.99 -55.95 -11.97
CA SER A 44 -16.67 -56.30 -13.22
C SER A 44 -17.50 -55.12 -13.72
N ILE A 45 -17.70 -55.05 -15.04
CA ILE A 45 -18.50 -53.99 -15.68
C ILE A 45 -19.95 -54.03 -15.19
N SER A 46 -20.50 -55.24 -14.96
CA SER A 46 -21.86 -55.39 -14.46
C SER A 46 -22.01 -54.86 -13.03
N GLU A 47 -21.02 -55.10 -12.17
CA GLU A 47 -21.01 -54.56 -10.81
C GLU A 47 -20.82 -53.03 -10.80
N LEU A 48 -19.94 -52.51 -11.66
CA LEU A 48 -19.75 -51.07 -11.85
C LEU A 48 -21.05 -50.39 -12.33
N HIS A 49 -21.73 -50.97 -13.32
CA HIS A 49 -22.99 -50.45 -13.85
C HIS A 49 -24.08 -50.43 -12.77
N ARG A 50 -24.26 -51.53 -12.04
CA ARG A 50 -25.26 -51.63 -10.95
C ARG A 50 -25.01 -50.61 -9.84
N ARG A 51 -23.75 -50.33 -9.51
CA ARG A 51 -23.37 -49.30 -8.53
C ARG A 51 -23.62 -47.89 -9.06
N CYS A 52 -23.32 -47.64 -10.32
CA CYS A 52 -23.63 -46.39 -10.99
C CYS A 52 -25.16 -46.11 -11.03
N GLU A 53 -25.99 -47.12 -11.29
CA GLU A 53 -27.46 -47.00 -11.23
C GLU A 53 -27.96 -46.66 -9.82
N ARG A 54 -27.23 -47.06 -8.78
CA ARG A 54 -27.50 -46.70 -7.38
C ARG A 54 -26.94 -45.33 -6.98
N GLY A 55 -26.29 -44.62 -7.91
CA GLY A 55 -25.68 -43.31 -7.65
C GLY A 55 -24.38 -43.36 -6.83
N GLU A 56 -23.75 -44.54 -6.71
CA GLU A 56 -22.46 -44.68 -6.01
C GLU A 56 -21.32 -44.14 -6.89
N SER A 57 -20.47 -43.27 -6.32
CA SER A 57 -19.27 -42.80 -7.02
C SER A 57 -18.17 -43.87 -6.98
N LEU A 58 -17.27 -43.84 -7.95
CA LEU A 58 -16.13 -44.77 -8.03
C LEU A 58 -15.32 -44.81 -6.72
N PHE A 59 -15.16 -43.67 -6.06
CA PHE A 59 -14.43 -43.55 -4.80
C PHE A 59 -15.06 -44.32 -3.65
N GLN A 60 -16.38 -44.49 -3.63
CA GLN A 60 -17.09 -45.17 -2.52
C GLN A 60 -16.80 -46.67 -2.45
N PHE A 61 -16.32 -47.27 -3.54
CA PHE A 61 -16.07 -48.70 -3.63
C PHE A 61 -14.67 -49.04 -4.12
N LEU A 62 -13.77 -48.05 -4.15
CA LEU A 62 -12.35 -48.34 -4.25
C LEU A 62 -11.92 -49.11 -2.98
N PRO A 63 -11.13 -50.19 -3.13
CA PRO A 63 -10.43 -50.80 -2.02
C PRO A 63 -9.67 -49.76 -1.19
N GLU A 64 -9.65 -49.97 0.13
CA GLU A 64 -8.98 -49.10 1.09
C GLU A 64 -7.54 -48.77 0.68
N LYS A 65 -6.77 -49.76 0.22
CA LYS A 65 -5.40 -49.58 -0.26
C LYS A 65 -5.29 -48.52 -1.37
N GLN A 66 -6.22 -48.52 -2.33
CA GLN A 66 -6.19 -47.60 -3.47
C GLN A 66 -6.69 -46.21 -3.10
N LEU A 67 -7.63 -46.13 -2.16
CA LEU A 67 -8.01 -44.86 -1.54
C LEU A 67 -6.82 -44.23 -0.80
N THR A 68 -6.07 -45.03 -0.05
CA THR A 68 -4.85 -44.56 0.63
C THR A 68 -3.78 -44.10 -0.37
N GLU A 69 -3.50 -44.87 -1.42
CA GLU A 69 -2.54 -44.50 -2.47
C GLU A 69 -2.94 -43.21 -3.19
N LEU A 70 -4.23 -43.04 -3.51
CA LEU A 70 -4.76 -41.82 -4.11
C LEU A 70 -4.66 -40.62 -3.16
N ASN A 71 -5.06 -40.77 -1.90
CA ASN A 71 -4.95 -39.70 -0.90
C ASN A 71 -3.50 -39.27 -0.71
N ASN A 72 -2.57 -40.21 -0.71
CA ASN A 72 -1.13 -39.91 -0.64
C ASN A 72 -0.64 -39.18 -1.90
N ALA A 73 -1.08 -39.60 -3.09
CA ALA A 73 -0.72 -38.96 -4.36
C ALA A 73 -1.29 -37.54 -4.50
N LEU A 74 -2.45 -37.28 -3.90
CA LEU A 74 -3.12 -35.97 -3.86
C LEU A 74 -2.74 -35.13 -2.63
N ASN A 75 -1.85 -35.63 -1.76
CA ASN A 75 -1.43 -34.90 -0.59
C ASN A 75 -0.61 -33.67 -0.99
N LEU A 76 -1.26 -32.51 -1.01
CA LEU A 76 -0.66 -31.22 -1.38
C LEU A 76 0.53 -30.86 -0.48
N SER A 77 0.52 -31.27 0.79
CA SER A 77 1.63 -31.04 1.72
C SER A 77 2.93 -31.67 1.21
N THR A 78 2.87 -32.81 0.52
CA THR A 78 4.05 -33.44 -0.11
C THR A 78 4.68 -32.56 -1.19
N TYR A 79 3.87 -31.74 -1.86
CA TYR A 79 4.33 -30.87 -2.96
C TYR A 79 4.61 -29.43 -2.51
N THR A 80 4.09 -28.99 -1.36
CA THR A 80 4.29 -27.65 -0.80
C THR A 80 5.26 -27.60 0.37
N ALA A 81 5.60 -28.72 1.00
CA ALA A 81 6.47 -28.75 2.19
C ALA A 81 7.82 -28.07 1.98
N ASP A 82 8.47 -28.29 0.83
CA ASP A 82 9.75 -27.65 0.53
C ASP A 82 9.60 -26.13 0.33
N LEU A 83 8.48 -25.69 -0.25
CA LEU A 83 8.16 -24.28 -0.43
C LEU A 83 7.87 -23.61 0.91
N GLU A 84 7.02 -24.20 1.74
CA GLU A 84 6.70 -23.74 3.10
C GLU A 84 7.97 -23.62 3.93
N ARG A 85 8.79 -24.67 3.97
CA ARG A 85 10.09 -24.67 4.66
C ARG A 85 11.01 -23.56 4.14
N THR A 86 11.06 -23.35 2.82
CA THR A 86 11.92 -22.31 2.23
C THR A 86 11.45 -20.91 2.60
N VAL A 87 10.14 -20.67 2.61
CA VAL A 87 9.55 -19.38 3.01
C VAL A 87 9.72 -19.14 4.51
N ASP A 88 9.52 -20.16 5.35
CA ASP A 88 9.71 -20.08 6.80
C ASP A 88 11.17 -19.78 7.20
N GLN A 89 12.12 -20.22 6.39
CA GLN A 89 13.56 -20.01 6.60
C GLN A 89 14.07 -18.72 5.96
N LEU A 90 13.23 -17.99 5.24
CA LEU A 90 13.62 -16.75 4.58
C LEU A 90 13.71 -15.61 5.60
N GLU A 91 14.92 -15.35 6.06
CA GLU A 91 15.24 -14.16 6.85
C GLU A 91 15.66 -13.01 5.93
N VAL A 92 14.97 -11.88 6.02
CA VAL A 92 15.30 -10.67 5.27
C VAL A 92 15.90 -9.65 6.24
N ASP A 93 17.18 -9.33 6.06
CA ASP A 93 17.84 -8.26 6.82
C ASP A 93 17.40 -6.89 6.29
N LEU A 94 16.66 -6.16 7.13
CA LEU A 94 16.18 -4.80 6.84
C LEU A 94 16.90 -3.74 7.67
N SER A 95 17.94 -4.12 8.43
CA SER A 95 18.67 -3.20 9.31
C SER A 95 19.36 -2.07 8.55
N SER A 96 19.71 -2.29 7.28
CA SER A 96 20.28 -1.27 6.40
C SER A 96 19.25 -0.30 5.82
N VAL A 97 17.95 -0.57 5.94
CA VAL A 97 16.91 0.30 5.40
C VAL A 97 16.63 1.43 6.40
N VAL A 98 17.30 2.55 6.19
CA VAL A 98 17.15 3.77 7.00
C VAL A 98 16.53 4.87 6.15
N LEU A 99 15.29 5.26 6.45
CA LEU A 99 14.57 6.32 5.74
C LEU A 99 15.02 7.72 6.14
N LEU A 100 15.39 7.90 7.41
CA LEU A 100 15.93 9.13 7.96
C LEU A 100 17.02 8.78 8.94
N ASP A 101 18.24 9.12 8.59
CA ASP A 101 19.39 8.89 9.45
C ASP A 101 19.45 9.90 10.62
N SER A 102 20.38 9.66 11.54
CA SER A 102 20.60 10.55 12.67
C SER A 102 20.88 11.99 12.24
N ALA A 103 21.69 12.19 11.19
CA ALA A 103 22.07 13.51 10.72
C ALA A 103 20.88 14.29 10.14
N GLY A 104 20.05 13.61 9.33
CA GLY A 104 18.82 14.14 8.78
C GLY A 104 17.80 14.47 9.88
N ASN A 105 17.60 13.57 10.84
CA ASN A 105 16.71 13.81 11.97
C ASN A 105 17.16 15.02 12.81
N SER A 106 18.45 15.11 13.13
CA SER A 106 19.00 16.28 13.83
C SER A 106 18.79 17.56 13.03
N SER A 107 18.97 17.53 11.70
CA SER A 107 18.75 18.69 10.84
C SER A 107 17.29 19.16 10.86
N LEU A 108 16.33 18.23 10.75
CA LEU A 108 14.91 18.55 10.85
C LEU A 108 14.56 19.11 12.25
N GLN A 109 15.12 18.53 13.31
CA GLN A 109 14.94 19.07 14.66
C GLN A 109 15.53 20.47 14.81
N SER A 110 16.69 20.77 14.22
CA SER A 110 17.28 22.11 14.22
C SER A 110 16.40 23.11 13.49
N ILE A 111 15.79 22.73 12.35
CA ILE A 111 14.85 23.60 11.62
C ILE A 111 13.61 23.87 12.47
N ALA A 112 12.99 22.82 13.03
CA ALA A 112 11.79 22.95 13.86
C ALA A 112 12.03 23.79 15.13
N ASN A 113 13.27 23.82 15.62
CA ASN A 113 13.68 24.56 16.81
C ASN A 113 14.51 25.82 16.51
N SER A 114 14.57 26.26 15.25
CA SER A 114 15.36 27.42 14.83
C SER A 114 14.87 28.74 15.44
N GLY A 115 13.64 28.78 15.96
CA GLY A 115 13.02 29.99 16.49
C GLY A 115 12.60 30.97 15.39
N ILE A 116 12.64 30.55 14.12
CA ILE A 116 12.18 31.36 12.99
C ILE A 116 10.72 31.77 13.15
N ASP A 117 9.92 30.94 13.83
CA ASP A 117 8.52 31.15 14.25
C ASP A 117 8.31 32.23 15.30
N ARG A 118 9.37 32.72 15.93
CA ARG A 118 9.32 33.71 17.02
C ARG A 118 9.76 35.10 16.59
N ILE A 119 10.20 35.26 15.33
CA ILE A 119 10.66 36.54 14.81
C ILE A 119 9.45 37.44 14.56
N ASN A 120 9.48 38.68 15.09
CA ASN A 120 8.45 39.67 14.79
C ASN A 120 8.75 40.34 13.43
N TYR A 121 8.31 39.70 12.35
CA TYR A 121 8.46 40.21 10.98
C TYR A 121 7.69 41.51 10.75
N THR A 122 6.63 41.78 11.51
CA THR A 122 5.88 43.03 11.44
C THR A 122 6.76 44.20 11.87
N ASP A 123 7.46 44.09 13.01
CA ASP A 123 8.36 45.14 13.51
C ASP A 123 9.51 45.40 12.53
N LEU A 124 10.12 44.33 12.00
CA LEU A 124 11.19 44.43 10.99
C LEU A 124 10.71 45.16 9.72
N THR A 125 9.49 44.81 9.27
CA THR A 125 8.84 45.44 8.11
C THR A 125 8.50 46.92 8.35
N GLN A 126 8.20 47.32 9.58
CA GLN A 126 7.95 48.72 9.94
C GLN A 126 9.26 49.53 10.01
N GLN A 127 10.34 48.96 10.53
CA GLN A 127 11.64 49.63 10.62
C GLN A 127 12.19 50.01 9.25
N VAL A 128 12.09 49.11 8.26
CA VAL A 128 12.58 49.37 6.89
C VAL A 128 11.71 50.33 6.08
N GLN A 129 10.53 50.69 6.58
CA GLN A 129 9.60 51.60 5.92
C GLN A 129 9.82 53.08 6.22
N GLN A 130 10.81 53.46 7.02
CA GLN A 130 11.07 54.85 7.41
C GLN A 130 12.02 55.57 6.41
N PRO A 131 11.55 56.18 5.30
CA PRO A 131 12.42 56.63 4.23
C PRO A 131 12.56 58.15 4.35
N ILE A 132 13.18 58.59 5.45
CA ILE A 132 13.28 60.00 5.82
C ILE A 132 14.17 60.80 4.83
N LEU A 133 15.08 60.13 4.14
CA LEU A 133 16.17 60.76 3.40
C LEU A 133 15.76 61.35 2.03
N LYS A 134 14.78 60.76 1.32
CA LYS A 134 14.45 61.18 -0.06
C LYS A 134 13.77 62.54 -0.13
N THR A 135 12.85 62.80 0.80
CA THR A 135 12.11 64.06 0.92
C THR A 135 13.05 65.18 1.41
N GLN A 136 13.86 64.89 2.42
CA GLN A 136 14.78 65.87 3.01
C GLN A 136 15.84 66.38 2.02
N LEU A 137 16.40 65.50 1.18
CA LEU A 137 17.38 65.92 0.16
C LEU A 137 16.77 66.87 -0.88
N GLU A 138 15.52 66.65 -1.26
CA GLU A 138 14.82 67.52 -2.21
C GLU A 138 14.47 68.87 -1.58
N GLU A 139 13.97 68.86 -0.34
CA GLU A 139 13.67 70.07 0.41
C GLU A 139 14.92 70.92 0.64
N LEU A 140 16.04 70.28 0.97
CA LEU A 140 17.33 70.95 1.11
C LEU A 140 17.80 71.55 -0.24
N ALA A 141 17.72 70.79 -1.33
CA ALA A 141 18.08 71.28 -2.66
C ALA A 141 17.24 72.51 -3.05
N ASN A 142 15.93 72.48 -2.81
CA ASN A 142 15.04 73.61 -3.09
C ASN A 142 15.32 74.83 -2.20
N SER A 143 15.70 74.60 -0.94
CA SER A 143 16.10 75.67 -0.01
C SER A 143 17.38 76.37 -0.47
N LEU A 144 18.37 75.61 -0.97
CA LEU A 144 19.60 76.17 -1.53
C LEU A 144 19.35 76.94 -2.84
N GLU A 145 18.43 76.44 -3.68
CA GLU A 145 18.02 77.12 -4.92
C GLU A 145 17.36 78.48 -4.62
N ASN A 146 16.48 78.54 -3.60
CA ASN A 146 15.85 79.78 -3.16
C ASN A 146 16.88 80.78 -2.60
N LEU A 147 17.84 80.29 -1.82
CA LEU A 147 18.90 81.13 -1.25
C LEU A 147 19.72 81.81 -2.35
N LYS A 148 20.02 81.10 -3.45
CA LYS A 148 20.78 81.60 -4.61
C LYS A 148 20.36 82.99 -5.08
N SER A 149 19.05 83.25 -5.10
CA SER A 149 18.44 84.50 -5.60
C SER A 149 18.85 85.76 -4.81
N THR A 150 19.40 85.60 -3.61
CA THR A 150 19.81 86.69 -2.72
C THR A 150 21.33 86.85 -2.61
N GLN A 151 22.10 86.01 -3.30
CA GLN A 151 23.55 85.91 -3.13
C GLN A 151 24.33 86.58 -4.27
N ASN A 152 25.60 86.88 -4.00
CA ASN A 152 26.53 87.36 -5.04
C ASN A 152 26.85 86.24 -6.06
N PRO A 153 27.34 86.58 -7.28
CA PRO A 153 27.54 85.60 -8.35
C PRO A 153 28.43 84.40 -7.99
N THR A 154 29.49 84.63 -7.21
CA THR A 154 30.42 83.57 -6.79
C THR A 154 29.72 82.56 -5.87
N ILE A 155 28.96 83.05 -4.88
CA ILE A 155 28.19 82.19 -3.98
C ILE A 155 27.05 81.51 -4.73
N ALA A 156 26.37 82.22 -5.63
CA ALA A 156 25.29 81.67 -6.44
C ALA A 156 25.77 80.48 -7.30
N GLY A 157 26.94 80.58 -7.93
CA GLY A 157 27.54 79.48 -8.69
C GLY A 157 27.87 78.25 -7.83
N ARG A 158 28.41 78.46 -6.61
CA ARG A 158 28.67 77.35 -5.66
C ARG A 158 27.38 76.66 -5.21
N LEU A 159 26.32 77.43 -4.96
CA LEU A 159 25.01 76.89 -4.59
C LEU A 159 24.42 76.03 -5.72
N THR A 160 24.59 76.42 -6.99
CA THR A 160 24.19 75.60 -8.13
C THR A 160 24.90 74.25 -8.16
N GLY A 161 26.21 74.22 -7.85
CA GLY A 161 26.96 72.95 -7.69
C GLY A 161 26.35 72.05 -6.61
N HIS A 162 26.16 72.57 -5.41
CA HIS A 162 25.57 71.79 -4.31
C HIS A 162 24.14 71.31 -4.57
N VAL A 163 23.31 72.10 -5.24
CA VAL A 163 21.97 71.66 -5.68
C VAL A 163 22.08 70.47 -6.65
N SER A 164 23.02 70.53 -7.59
CA SER A 164 23.29 69.42 -8.52
C SER A 164 23.73 68.17 -7.76
N ASP A 165 24.71 68.30 -6.84
CA ASP A 165 25.23 67.20 -6.03
C ASP A 165 24.13 66.53 -5.20
N LEU A 166 23.25 67.31 -4.57
CA LEU A 166 22.13 66.78 -3.76
C LEU A 166 21.12 66.02 -4.62
N ARG A 167 20.80 66.54 -5.81
CA ARG A 167 19.89 65.87 -6.75
C ARG A 167 20.50 64.60 -7.33
N GLU A 168 21.80 64.59 -7.59
CA GLU A 168 22.54 63.39 -8.01
C GLU A 168 22.58 62.35 -6.89
N LEU A 169 22.90 62.76 -5.65
CA LEU A 169 22.89 61.88 -4.48
C LEU A 169 21.51 61.23 -4.26
N LYS A 170 20.44 62.03 -4.42
CA LYS A 170 19.06 61.54 -4.35
C LYS A 170 18.76 60.55 -5.47
N SER A 171 19.09 60.89 -6.71
CA SER A 171 18.73 60.09 -7.89
C SER A 171 19.50 58.76 -7.98
N THR A 172 20.71 58.73 -7.42
CA THR A 172 21.60 57.56 -7.41
C THR A 172 21.50 56.77 -6.11
N SER A 173 22.12 57.27 -5.05
CA SER A 173 22.38 56.53 -3.82
C SER A 173 21.11 56.31 -3.01
N VAL A 174 20.30 57.36 -2.83
CA VAL A 174 19.06 57.24 -2.02
C VAL A 174 18.00 56.43 -2.73
N ASN A 175 17.83 56.60 -4.04
CA ASN A 175 16.94 55.74 -4.82
C ASN A 175 17.39 54.27 -4.79
N LYS A 176 18.69 53.99 -4.92
CA LYS A 176 19.22 52.62 -4.80
C LYS A 176 18.95 52.04 -3.40
N MET A 177 19.23 52.80 -2.35
CA MET A 177 18.94 52.40 -0.97
C MET A 177 17.46 52.07 -0.77
N GLN A 178 16.55 52.88 -1.34
CA GLN A 178 15.11 52.62 -1.28
C GLN A 178 14.75 51.29 -1.97
N GLN A 179 15.32 50.99 -3.13
CA GLN A 179 15.08 49.73 -3.83
C GLN A 179 15.53 48.51 -3.01
N GLU A 180 16.68 48.61 -2.33
CA GLU A 180 17.17 47.56 -1.44
C GLU A 180 16.25 47.38 -0.22
N LEU A 181 15.77 48.48 0.38
CA LEU A 181 14.82 48.44 1.49
C LEU A 181 13.47 47.85 1.07
N ASP A 182 12.98 48.16 -0.12
CA ASP A 182 11.76 47.56 -0.69
C ASP A 182 11.93 46.05 -0.92
N THR A 183 13.13 45.62 -1.33
CA THR A 183 13.48 44.20 -1.50
C THR A 183 13.57 43.48 -0.16
N LEU A 184 14.17 44.12 0.84
CA LEU A 184 14.27 43.60 2.19
C LEU A 184 12.89 43.48 2.85
N LYS A 185 12.01 44.48 2.66
CA LYS A 185 10.60 44.44 3.09
C LYS A 185 9.88 43.22 2.52
N LYS A 186 9.98 42.99 1.20
CA LYS A 186 9.37 41.80 0.56
C LYS A 186 9.91 40.50 1.14
N SER A 187 11.21 40.46 1.45
CA SER A 187 11.85 39.29 2.07
C SER A 187 11.25 39.00 3.45
N PHE A 188 11.04 40.02 4.28
CA PHE A 188 10.37 39.85 5.58
C PHE A 188 8.92 39.40 5.45
N GLN A 189 8.17 39.95 4.49
CA GLN A 189 6.79 39.52 4.23
C GLN A 189 6.71 38.05 3.78
N ASN A 190 7.61 37.62 2.89
CA ASN A 190 7.69 36.23 2.47
C ASN A 190 8.05 35.30 3.64
N LEU A 191 9.00 35.72 4.48
CA LEU A 191 9.37 34.95 5.68
C LEU A 191 8.21 34.88 6.67
N GLU A 192 7.45 35.96 6.87
CA GLU A 192 6.25 35.98 7.71
C GLU A 192 5.19 34.97 7.23
N GLU A 193 4.99 34.85 5.92
CA GLU A 193 4.05 33.92 5.32
C GLU A 193 4.51 32.45 5.43
N LEU A 194 5.79 32.17 5.19
CA LEU A 194 6.33 30.81 5.17
C LEU A 194 6.48 30.22 6.58
N THR A 195 6.97 31.05 7.50
CA THR A 195 7.42 30.64 8.84
C THR A 195 6.40 29.82 9.65
N PRO A 196 5.10 30.19 9.71
CA PRO A 196 4.10 29.45 10.48
C PRO A 196 3.97 27.97 10.06
N THR A 197 4.29 27.67 8.80
CA THR A 197 4.15 26.32 8.23
C THR A 197 5.39 25.46 8.43
N ILE A 198 6.58 26.06 8.54
CA ILE A 198 7.86 25.34 8.54
C ILE A 198 7.93 24.35 9.69
N LYS A 199 7.62 24.79 10.91
CA LYS A 199 7.70 23.94 12.10
C LYS A 199 6.72 22.78 12.05
N GLY A 200 5.45 23.07 11.72
CA GLY A 200 4.41 22.06 11.60
C GLY A 200 4.73 21.02 10.52
N ASN A 201 5.14 21.47 9.33
CA ASN A 201 5.52 20.59 8.22
C ASN A 201 6.72 19.73 8.60
N THR A 202 7.75 20.32 9.21
CA THR A 202 8.95 19.58 9.63
C THR A 202 8.62 18.50 10.66
N GLN A 203 7.78 18.82 11.66
CA GLN A 203 7.34 17.85 12.66
C GLN A 203 6.49 16.73 12.04
N ASN A 204 5.55 17.08 11.15
CA ASN A 204 4.69 16.11 10.47
C ASN A 204 5.49 15.17 9.55
N THR A 205 6.44 15.71 8.78
CA THR A 205 7.33 14.93 7.92
C THR A 205 8.19 13.99 8.75
N THR A 206 8.81 14.48 9.84
CA THR A 206 9.61 13.65 10.74
C THR A 206 8.77 12.51 11.33
N GLN A 207 7.56 12.80 11.81
CA GLN A 207 6.65 11.80 12.35
C GLN A 207 6.23 10.77 11.29
N SER A 208 5.92 11.21 10.08
CA SER A 208 5.53 10.32 8.98
C SER A 208 6.66 9.37 8.60
N ILE A 209 7.91 9.87 8.55
CA ILE A 209 9.08 9.04 8.28
C ILE A 209 9.31 8.02 9.42
N MET A 210 9.21 8.43 10.68
CA MET A 210 9.32 7.49 11.81
C MET A 210 8.25 6.40 11.76
N THR A 211 7.00 6.77 11.46
CA THR A 211 5.91 5.80 11.28
C THR A 211 6.22 4.83 10.15
N ALA A 212 6.66 5.35 8.99
CA ALA A 212 7.02 4.51 7.85
C ALA A 212 8.18 3.56 8.19
N GLN A 213 9.23 4.06 8.86
CA GLN A 213 10.39 3.28 9.29
C GLN A 213 9.97 2.12 10.19
N ASN A 214 9.09 2.37 11.16
CA ASN A 214 8.60 1.35 12.10
C ASN A 214 7.66 0.32 11.46
N LEU A 215 7.13 0.59 10.26
CA LEU A 215 6.26 -0.33 9.54
C LEU A 215 7.02 -1.27 8.59
N ILE A 216 8.26 -0.96 8.21
CA ILE A 216 9.02 -1.73 7.20
C ILE A 216 9.21 -3.18 7.63
N GLU A 217 9.74 -3.40 8.82
CA GLU A 217 10.01 -4.74 9.35
C GLU A 217 8.73 -5.55 9.60
N PRO A 218 7.72 -5.06 10.36
CA PRO A 218 6.52 -5.84 10.60
C PRO A 218 5.72 -6.10 9.33
N THR A 219 5.69 -5.17 8.36
CA THR A 219 5.00 -5.38 7.08
C THR A 219 5.72 -6.43 6.24
N THR A 220 7.04 -6.37 6.14
CA THR A 220 7.82 -7.38 5.41
C THR A 220 7.63 -8.77 6.03
N ASN A 221 7.73 -8.87 7.36
CA ASN A 221 7.51 -10.13 8.08
C ASN A 221 6.09 -10.68 7.90
N ALA A 222 5.08 -9.81 7.89
CA ALA A 222 3.69 -10.20 7.62
C ALA A 222 3.50 -10.70 6.18
N VAL A 223 4.13 -10.05 5.20
CA VAL A 223 4.09 -10.50 3.79
C VAL A 223 4.76 -11.86 3.65
N LEU A 224 5.94 -12.07 4.24
CA LEU A 224 6.64 -13.36 4.20
C LEU A 224 5.77 -14.49 4.76
N LYS A 225 5.14 -14.28 5.93
CA LYS A 225 4.21 -15.25 6.55
C LYS A 225 2.91 -15.49 5.77
N ASN A 226 2.50 -14.56 4.91
CA ASN A 226 1.29 -14.74 4.10
C ASN A 226 1.57 -15.45 2.77
N VAL A 227 2.83 -15.54 2.36
CA VAL A 227 3.25 -16.25 1.13
C VAL A 227 3.47 -17.73 1.39
N SER A 228 3.80 -18.15 2.62
CA SER A 228 3.62 -19.53 3.09
C SER A 228 2.13 -19.83 2.97
N CYS A 229 1.77 -20.75 2.05
CA CYS A 229 0.43 -20.97 1.52
C CYS A 229 -0.70 -20.63 2.50
N PRO A 230 -1.66 -19.75 2.15
CA PRO A 230 -2.80 -19.52 3.02
C PRO A 230 -3.50 -20.86 3.21
N GLU A 231 -3.55 -21.35 4.44
CA GLU A 231 -4.44 -22.44 4.77
C GLU A 231 -5.85 -22.04 4.34
N ARG A 232 -6.28 -22.50 3.16
CA ARG A 232 -7.70 -22.67 2.86
C ARG A 232 -8.18 -23.88 3.64
N GLY A 233 -8.25 -23.73 4.95
CA GLY A 233 -9.05 -24.60 5.81
C GLY A 233 -10.53 -24.38 5.52
N SER A 234 -11.03 -24.92 4.40
CA SER A 234 -12.47 -25.10 4.10
C SER A 234 -12.73 -25.98 2.85
N GLY A 235 -11.72 -26.65 2.28
CA GLY A 235 -11.88 -27.39 1.00
C GLY A 235 -11.93 -28.91 1.09
N LEU A 236 -11.61 -29.52 2.22
CA LEU A 236 -11.50 -31.00 2.33
C LEU A 236 -12.66 -31.67 3.08
N THR A 237 -13.63 -30.91 3.60
CA THR A 237 -14.80 -31.47 4.28
C THR A 237 -15.86 -32.07 3.34
N GLU A 238 -15.71 -31.95 2.02
CA GLU A 238 -16.64 -32.58 1.04
C GLU A 238 -16.25 -34.01 0.63
N LEU A 239 -15.08 -34.51 1.03
CA LEU A 239 -14.67 -35.90 0.76
C LEU A 239 -14.96 -36.86 1.93
N GLU A 240 -15.21 -36.35 3.13
CA GLU A 240 -15.56 -37.17 4.31
C GLU A 240 -17.04 -37.57 4.37
N THR A 241 -17.93 -36.89 3.65
CA THR A 241 -19.35 -37.26 3.57
C THR A 241 -19.64 -38.43 2.65
N VAL A 242 -18.65 -38.88 1.86
CA VAL A 242 -18.83 -39.92 0.84
C VAL A 242 -18.39 -41.32 1.32
N THR A 243 -17.58 -41.43 2.38
CA THR A 243 -17.02 -42.72 2.85
C THR A 243 -17.59 -43.24 4.18
N GLY A 244 -18.51 -42.52 4.82
CA GLY A 244 -19.13 -42.95 6.08
C GLY A 244 -20.32 -43.91 5.90
N THR A 245 -20.05 -45.22 5.82
CA THR A 245 -21.02 -46.22 6.28
C THR A 245 -20.70 -46.56 7.74
N ASP A 246 -21.62 -46.34 8.69
CA ASP A 246 -22.33 -47.44 9.35
C ASP A 246 -23.25 -47.02 10.53
N ARG A 247 -24.30 -47.85 10.64
CA ARG A 247 -25.36 -48.07 11.64
C ARG A 247 -25.09 -47.73 13.12
N ARG A 248 -26.09 -47.11 13.77
CA ARG A 248 -26.70 -47.57 15.04
C ARG A 248 -28.21 -47.31 14.98
N ARG A 249 -29.03 -48.34 14.75
CA ARG A 249 -29.66 -49.24 15.74
C ARG A 249 -30.75 -48.50 16.54
N GLY A 250 -31.99 -48.68 16.08
CA GLY A 250 -33.16 -48.40 16.90
C GLY A 250 -33.21 -49.31 18.12
N ARG A 251 -33.74 -48.76 19.23
CA ARG A 251 -34.56 -49.46 20.21
C ARG A 251 -35.29 -48.41 21.06
N ASP A 252 -36.59 -48.33 20.79
CA ASP A 252 -37.74 -48.36 21.71
C ASP A 252 -37.83 -47.51 22.99
N SER A 253 -39.08 -47.07 23.16
CA SER A 253 -39.88 -46.90 24.39
C SER A 253 -39.91 -45.54 25.11
N GLU A 254 -41.14 -45.01 25.09
CA GLU A 254 -41.89 -44.36 26.20
C GLU A 254 -41.21 -43.14 26.85
N MET A 255 -41.78 -41.94 26.78
CA MET A 255 -43.13 -41.54 27.21
C MET A 255 -43.46 -40.14 26.65
#